data_AF-A0A845VS74-F1
#
_entry.id   AF-A0A845VS74-F1
#
_cell.length_a   1.000
_cell.length_b   1.000
_cell.length_c   1.000
_cell.angle_alpha   90.00
_cell.angle_beta   90.00
_cell.angle_gamma   90.00
#
_symmetry.space_group_name_H-M   'P 1'
#
loop_
_entity.id
_entity.type
_entity.pdbx_description
1 polymer ?
#
loop_
_entity_poly.entity_id
_entity_poly.type
_entity_poly.pdbx_seq_one_letter_code
_entity_poly.pdbx_strand_id
1 'polypeptide(L)'
;MSDFETMLDISVGSDGTAFGIDNQQRVFKYSLQGWQRVDPDFEAVQIAVGDSENVWAIGAGELFTYKLEGNSFVQQPQGSKAIRISVGIADPTQVWIVGTDTNTYKLENGSFVQTPSGSKALEISVYDTTTVWIIGTDTNTYELKNGSFVQTPSGSEGKQISVDASENVWLIGTDDNYYKLVNGAFIRSSIPWEGSGLNSLLAANRLLRNRVK
;
A
#
# COMPACT_ATOMS: atom_id res chain seq x y z
N MET A 1 -9.13 27.63 -14.79
CA MET A 1 -9.37 26.61 -13.75
C MET A 1 -8.50 25.45 -14.15
N SER A 2 -7.42 25.19 -13.43
CA SER A 2 -6.46 24.15 -13.77
C SER A 2 -7.09 22.79 -13.52
N ASP A 3 -7.04 21.92 -14.52
CA ASP A 3 -7.51 20.54 -14.46
C ASP A 3 -6.88 19.82 -13.27
N PHE A 4 -7.66 19.57 -12.21
CA PHE A 4 -7.27 18.55 -11.25
C PHE A 4 -7.48 17.21 -11.96
N GLU A 5 -6.39 16.72 -12.50
CA GLU A 5 -6.32 15.39 -13.08
C GLU A 5 -6.72 14.35 -12.03
N THR A 6 -7.45 13.37 -12.52
CA THR A 6 -7.81 12.15 -11.81
C THR A 6 -6.57 11.52 -11.17
N MET A 7 -6.61 11.29 -9.85
CA MET A 7 -5.53 10.58 -9.15
C MET A 7 -5.56 9.09 -9.49
N LEU A 8 -4.41 8.53 -9.88
CA LEU A 8 -4.18 7.10 -10.10
C LEU A 8 -4.01 6.35 -8.77
N ASP A 9 -3.28 6.94 -7.83
CA ASP A 9 -3.00 6.36 -6.51
C ASP A 9 -2.93 7.47 -5.47
N ILE A 10 -3.32 7.16 -4.23
CA ILE A 10 -3.20 8.07 -3.09
C ILE A 10 -2.72 7.22 -1.91
N SER A 11 -1.93 7.80 -1.01
CA SER A 11 -1.59 7.20 0.28
C SER A 11 -1.50 8.27 1.35
N VAL A 12 -1.92 7.93 2.57
CA VAL A 12 -1.91 8.82 3.74
C VAL A 12 -1.22 8.10 4.89
N GLY A 13 -0.30 8.78 5.56
CA GLY A 13 0.41 8.29 6.74
C GLY A 13 -0.32 8.56 8.05
N SER A 14 0.18 7.99 9.14
CA SER A 14 -0.40 8.12 10.48
C SER A 14 -0.37 9.55 11.04
N ASP A 15 0.55 10.39 10.55
CA ASP A 15 0.65 11.82 10.88
C ASP A 15 -0.26 12.72 10.00
N GLY A 16 -1.04 12.12 9.10
CA GLY A 16 -1.89 12.83 8.14
C GLY A 16 -1.17 13.34 6.89
N THR A 17 0.13 13.06 6.74
CA THR A 17 0.86 13.31 5.49
C THR A 17 0.20 12.54 4.35
N ALA A 18 -0.16 13.23 3.28
CA ALA A 18 -0.79 12.61 2.12
C ALA A 18 0.01 12.88 0.84
N PHE A 19 0.21 11.83 0.06
CA PHE A 19 0.75 11.90 -1.29
C PHE A 19 -0.21 11.26 -2.28
N GLY A 20 -0.15 11.73 -3.52
CA GLY A 20 -0.96 11.25 -4.63
C GLY A 20 -0.14 11.18 -5.90
N ILE A 21 -0.55 10.29 -6.78
CA ILE A 21 -0.03 10.13 -8.14
C ILE A 21 -1.20 10.39 -9.08
N ASP A 22 -1.01 11.23 -10.09
CA ASP A 22 -2.05 11.46 -11.11
C ASP A 22 -1.96 10.49 -12.30
N ASN A 23 -2.87 10.66 -13.26
CA ASN A 23 -2.91 9.82 -14.47
C ASN A 23 -1.69 10.01 -15.40
N GLN A 24 -0.88 11.07 -15.19
CA GLN A 24 0.39 11.32 -15.85
C GLN A 24 1.57 10.80 -15.03
N GLN A 25 1.32 10.02 -13.97
CA GLN A 25 2.33 9.43 -13.09
C GLN A 25 3.13 10.46 -12.29
N ARG A 26 2.68 11.72 -12.24
CA ARG A 26 3.34 12.80 -11.50
C ARG A 26 2.99 12.69 -10.03
N VAL A 27 3.97 12.94 -9.15
CA VAL A 27 3.78 12.83 -7.70
C VAL A 27 3.43 14.19 -7.07
N PHE A 28 2.44 14.20 -6.18
CA PHE A 28 1.99 15.38 -5.45
C PHE A 28 1.94 15.11 -3.94
N LYS A 29 2.25 16.13 -3.15
CA LYS A 29 2.02 16.17 -1.70
C LYS A 29 0.84 17.08 -1.41
N TYR A 30 -0.06 16.66 -0.53
CA TYR A 30 -1.16 17.50 -0.08
C TYR A 30 -0.69 18.49 0.99
N SER A 31 -1.11 19.75 0.88
CA SER A 31 -0.91 20.79 1.89
C SER A 31 -2.18 21.61 2.09
N LEU A 32 -2.10 22.62 2.96
CA LEU A 32 -3.19 23.60 3.16
C LEU A 32 -3.51 24.39 1.88
N GLN A 33 -2.60 24.43 0.92
CA GLN A 33 -2.76 25.07 -0.38
C GLN A 33 -3.25 24.09 -1.46
N GLY A 34 -3.59 22.85 -1.08
CA GLY A 34 -3.98 21.78 -1.99
C GLY A 34 -2.81 20.89 -2.41
N TRP A 35 -2.99 20.15 -3.50
CA TRP A 35 -1.96 19.27 -4.05
C TRP A 35 -0.83 20.06 -4.71
N GLN A 36 0.41 19.82 -4.27
CA GLN A 36 1.62 20.46 -4.80
C GLN A 36 2.54 19.41 -5.40
N ARG A 37 3.03 19.65 -6.62
CA ARG A 37 3.93 18.70 -7.31
C ARG A 37 5.24 18.59 -6.52
N VAL A 38 5.71 17.36 -6.32
CA VAL A 38 6.99 17.04 -5.67
C VAL A 38 7.84 16.28 -6.68
N ASP A 39 9.14 16.59 -6.69
CA ASP A 39 10.13 16.00 -7.61
C ASP A 39 9.66 15.97 -9.08
N PRO A 40 9.71 17.12 -9.80
CA PRO A 40 9.16 17.22 -11.14
C PRO A 40 9.72 16.24 -12.17
N ASP A 41 10.91 15.69 -11.93
CA ASP A 41 11.59 14.76 -12.83
C ASP A 41 11.33 13.28 -12.46
N PHE A 42 10.52 13.02 -11.43
CA PHE A 42 10.15 11.69 -10.98
C PHE A 42 8.72 11.33 -11.34
N GLU A 43 8.56 10.10 -11.87
CA GLU A 43 7.28 9.49 -12.20
C GLU A 43 7.12 8.17 -11.44
N ALA A 44 5.93 7.93 -10.91
CA ALA A 44 5.63 6.75 -10.09
C ALA A 44 4.32 6.09 -10.51
N VAL A 45 4.20 4.80 -10.21
CA VAL A 45 2.98 4.00 -10.41
C VAL A 45 2.34 3.53 -9.10
N GLN A 46 3.07 3.67 -7.99
CA GLN A 46 2.53 3.44 -6.66
C GLN A 46 3.21 4.35 -5.64
N ILE A 47 2.45 4.84 -4.66
CA ILE A 47 2.96 5.56 -3.49
C ILE A 47 2.52 4.85 -2.20
N ALA A 48 3.40 4.81 -1.21
CA ALA A 48 3.11 4.32 0.14
C ALA A 48 3.68 5.29 1.18
N VAL A 49 2.83 5.74 2.10
CA VAL A 49 3.17 6.75 3.11
C VAL A 49 2.91 6.16 4.48
N GLY A 50 3.96 6.02 5.30
CA GLY A 50 3.83 5.72 6.73
C GLY A 50 3.65 6.98 7.55
N ASP A 51 4.50 7.99 7.29
CA ASP A 51 4.49 9.32 7.88
C ASP A 51 5.27 10.30 6.96
N SER A 52 5.53 11.52 7.42
CA SER A 52 6.32 12.52 6.69
C SER A 52 7.78 12.16 6.41
N GLU A 53 8.37 11.22 7.14
CA GLU A 53 9.77 10.76 6.99
C GLU A 53 9.88 9.44 6.22
N ASN A 54 8.77 8.72 6.07
CA ASN A 54 8.68 7.38 5.47
C ASN A 54 7.69 7.38 4.30
N VAL A 55 8.08 8.10 3.24
CA VAL A 55 7.36 8.15 1.96
C VAL A 55 8.13 7.34 0.93
N TRP A 56 7.50 6.31 0.39
CA TRP A 56 8.06 5.37 -0.55
C TRP A 56 7.26 5.31 -1.84
N ALA A 57 7.92 4.99 -2.95
CA ALA A 57 7.30 4.89 -4.26
C ALA A 57 7.85 3.72 -5.07
N ILE A 58 7.07 3.28 -6.06
CA ILE A 58 7.53 2.45 -7.17
C ILE A 58 7.58 3.35 -8.41
N GLY A 59 8.77 3.49 -9.00
CA GLY A 59 8.99 4.31 -10.18
C GLY A 59 8.32 3.73 -11.43
N ALA A 60 7.83 4.59 -12.31
CA ALA A 60 7.08 4.25 -13.51
C ALA A 60 7.83 3.44 -14.56
N GLY A 61 9.14 3.66 -14.72
CA GLY A 61 9.95 3.01 -15.74
C GLY A 61 10.26 1.54 -15.42
N GLU A 62 11.33 1.32 -14.65
CA GLU A 62 11.87 -0.02 -14.38
C GLU A 62 11.31 -0.68 -13.12
N LEU A 63 10.25 -0.10 -12.53
CA LEU A 63 9.63 -0.54 -11.27
C LEU A 63 10.60 -0.58 -10.08
N PHE A 64 11.63 0.26 -10.09
CA PHE A 64 12.52 0.41 -8.95
C PHE A 64 11.80 1.04 -7.75
N THR A 65 12.24 0.72 -6.55
CA THR A 65 11.73 1.36 -5.34
C THR A 65 12.53 2.61 -4.99
N TYR A 66 11.82 3.63 -4.54
CA TYR A 66 12.39 4.92 -4.17
C TYR A 66 11.87 5.34 -2.79
N LYS A 67 12.69 6.08 -2.05
CA LYS A 67 12.29 6.77 -0.83
C LYS A 67 12.45 8.28 -1.05
N LEU A 68 11.51 9.07 -0.56
CA LEU A 68 11.62 10.52 -0.57
C LEU A 68 12.68 10.95 0.45
N GLU A 69 13.69 11.67 -0.03
CA GLU A 69 14.76 12.25 0.78
C GLU A 69 14.81 13.75 0.47
N GLY A 70 14.35 14.57 1.42
CA GLY A 70 14.08 15.98 1.17
C GLY A 70 12.96 16.17 0.16
N ASN A 71 13.30 16.65 -1.04
CA ASN A 71 12.34 16.92 -2.13
C ASN A 71 12.56 16.02 -3.35
N SER A 72 13.38 14.97 -3.23
CA SER A 72 13.72 14.08 -4.34
C SER A 72 13.52 12.62 -3.96
N PHE A 73 12.98 11.84 -4.88
CA PHE A 73 12.88 10.40 -4.76
C PHE A 73 14.21 9.76 -5.14
N VAL A 74 14.86 9.14 -4.16
CA VAL A 74 16.13 8.46 -4.33
C VAL A 74 15.89 6.96 -4.34
N GLN A 75 16.45 6.27 -5.34
CA GLN A 75 16.30 4.83 -5.46
C GLN A 75 16.91 4.15 -4.24
N GLN A 76 16.10 3.35 -3.55
CA GLN A 76 16.47 2.71 -2.31
C GLN A 76 15.72 1.39 -2.13
N PRO A 77 16.41 0.29 -1.82
CA PRO A 77 17.81 0.02 -2.12
C PRO A 77 18.12 0.09 -3.63
N GLN A 78 19.37 0.34 -3.99
CA GLN A 78 19.81 0.34 -5.39
C GLN A 78 19.50 -1.00 -6.07
N GLY A 79 18.91 -0.95 -7.27
CA GLY A 79 18.56 -2.12 -8.07
C GLY A 79 17.32 -2.90 -7.61
N SER A 80 16.71 -2.56 -6.47
CA SER A 80 15.52 -3.25 -5.99
C SER A 80 14.27 -2.88 -6.78
N LYS A 81 13.47 -3.89 -7.17
CA LYS A 81 12.27 -3.75 -8.01
C LYS A 81 11.06 -4.38 -7.34
N ALA A 82 9.90 -3.74 -7.45
CA ALA A 82 8.67 -4.21 -6.82
C ALA A 82 7.45 -3.98 -7.70
N ILE A 83 6.45 -4.85 -7.57
CA ILE A 83 5.10 -4.60 -8.10
C ILE A 83 4.18 -3.99 -7.04
N ARG A 84 4.50 -4.16 -5.75
CA ARG A 84 3.81 -3.53 -4.63
C ARG A 84 4.76 -3.09 -3.55
N ILE A 85 4.45 -1.97 -2.93
CA ILE A 85 5.09 -1.47 -1.71
C ILE A 85 4.03 -1.14 -0.65
N SER A 86 4.38 -1.32 0.61
CA SER A 86 3.57 -0.94 1.77
C SER A 86 4.49 -0.49 2.90
N VAL A 87 4.08 0.56 3.59
CA VAL A 87 4.73 1.05 4.81
C VAL A 87 3.75 0.83 5.97
N GLY A 88 4.27 0.43 7.13
CA GLY A 88 3.46 0.25 8.35
C GLY A 88 2.86 1.58 8.82
N ILE A 89 1.58 1.53 9.18
CA ILE A 89 0.85 2.69 9.70
C ILE A 89 1.29 3.01 11.14
N ALA A 90 1.31 2.00 12.01
CA ALA A 90 1.70 2.15 13.42
C ALA A 90 3.22 2.02 13.64
N ASP A 91 3.92 1.39 12.69
CA ASP A 91 5.38 1.34 12.66
C ASP A 91 5.90 1.63 11.24
N PRO A 92 6.17 2.91 10.91
CA PRO A 92 6.68 3.33 9.60
C PRO A 92 8.06 2.78 9.23
N THR A 93 8.77 2.15 10.16
CA THR A 93 10.01 1.41 9.85
C THR A 93 9.73 0.08 9.13
N GLN A 94 8.50 -0.42 9.19
CA GLN A 94 8.09 -1.64 8.50
C GLN A 94 7.76 -1.36 7.03
N VAL A 95 8.78 -1.44 6.17
CA VAL A 95 8.61 -1.33 4.73
C VAL A 95 8.65 -2.72 4.11
N TRP A 96 7.56 -3.11 3.45
CA TRP A 96 7.46 -4.39 2.75
C TRP A 96 7.16 -4.17 1.28
N ILE A 97 7.67 -5.08 0.46
CA ILE A 97 7.39 -5.12 -0.97
C ILE A 97 6.94 -6.50 -1.42
N VAL A 98 6.20 -6.52 -2.52
CA VAL A 98 6.10 -7.69 -3.39
C VAL A 98 7.03 -7.43 -4.57
N GLY A 99 8.05 -8.28 -4.72
CA GLY A 99 9.02 -8.20 -5.82
C GLY A 99 8.37 -8.49 -7.18
N THR A 100 9.08 -8.15 -8.26
CA THR A 100 8.65 -8.49 -9.63
C THR A 100 8.61 -10.01 -9.90
N ASP A 101 9.25 -10.79 -9.04
CA ASP A 101 9.21 -12.25 -9.01
C ASP A 101 8.08 -12.81 -8.11
N THR A 102 7.18 -11.93 -7.64
CA THR A 102 6.05 -12.19 -6.73
C THR A 102 6.42 -12.64 -5.32
N ASN A 103 7.70 -12.69 -4.95
CA ASN A 103 8.11 -12.98 -3.57
C ASN A 103 7.83 -11.76 -2.66
N THR A 104 7.61 -11.98 -1.37
CA THR A 104 7.55 -10.87 -0.40
C THR A 104 8.92 -10.60 0.22
N TYR A 105 9.23 -9.32 0.40
CA TYR A 105 10.46 -8.87 1.03
C TYR A 105 10.15 -7.79 2.07
N LYS A 106 11.00 -7.72 3.09
CA LYS A 106 10.99 -6.68 4.12
C LYS A 106 12.30 -5.92 4.08
N LEU A 107 12.25 -4.60 4.26
CA LEU A 107 13.44 -3.77 4.38
C LEU A 107 14.13 -4.05 5.72
N GLU A 108 15.36 -4.54 5.67
CA GLU A 108 16.20 -4.82 6.82
C GLU A 108 17.61 -4.32 6.55
N ASN A 109 18.15 -3.49 7.45
CA ASN A 109 19.52 -2.95 7.36
C ASN A 109 19.86 -2.36 5.98
N GLY A 110 18.90 -1.65 5.36
CA GLY A 110 19.08 -1.00 4.06
C GLY A 110 18.98 -1.93 2.84
N SER A 111 18.48 -3.16 3.00
CA SER A 111 18.26 -4.10 1.89
C SER A 111 16.90 -4.79 2.03
N PHE A 112 16.24 -5.10 0.90
CA PHE A 112 15.03 -5.92 0.92
C PHE A 112 15.41 -7.40 1.04
N VAL A 113 15.09 -8.01 2.18
CA VAL A 113 15.35 -9.41 2.49
C VAL A 113 14.07 -10.21 2.29
N GLN A 114 14.14 -11.31 1.55
CA GLN A 114 12.97 -12.15 1.28
C GLN A 114 12.44 -12.73 2.60
N THR A 115 11.19 -12.47 2.91
CA THR A 115 10.56 -13.00 4.11
C THR A 115 9.04 -12.97 3.96
N PRO A 116 8.32 -14.02 4.42
CA PRO A 116 8.83 -15.36 4.70
C PRO A 116 9.42 -16.02 3.44
N SER A 117 10.36 -16.96 3.60
CA SER A 117 10.92 -17.70 2.47
C SER A 117 9.83 -18.50 1.75
N GLY A 118 9.81 -18.45 0.41
CA GLY A 118 8.82 -19.16 -0.42
C GLY A 118 7.43 -18.51 -0.49
N SER A 119 7.22 -17.38 0.17
CA SER A 119 6.01 -16.55 0.03
C SER A 119 5.79 -16.09 -1.41
N LYS A 120 4.52 -16.05 -1.83
CA LYS A 120 4.10 -15.56 -3.14
C LYS A 120 2.88 -14.65 -2.98
N ALA A 121 2.93 -13.45 -3.52
CA ALA A 121 1.88 -12.45 -3.34
C ALA A 121 1.64 -11.60 -4.60
N LEU A 122 0.44 -11.01 -4.67
CA LEU A 122 0.02 -9.98 -5.63
C LEU A 122 -0.27 -8.64 -4.94
N GLU A 123 -0.66 -8.69 -3.67
CA GLU A 123 -0.88 -7.52 -2.81
C GLU A 123 -0.29 -7.76 -1.44
N ILE A 124 0.05 -6.67 -0.76
CA ILE A 124 0.55 -6.68 0.61
C ILE A 124 0.02 -5.45 1.34
N SER A 125 -0.34 -5.56 2.61
CA SER A 125 -0.66 -4.42 3.46
C SER A 125 -0.02 -4.63 4.83
N VAL A 126 0.55 -3.56 5.37
CA VAL A 126 1.33 -3.58 6.62
C VAL A 126 0.74 -2.56 7.56
N TYR A 127 0.48 -2.96 8.79
CA TYR A 127 0.15 -2.02 9.86
C TYR A 127 1.33 -1.84 10.81
N ASP A 128 1.96 -2.95 11.23
CA ASP A 128 3.16 -2.96 12.08
C ASP A 128 3.98 -4.24 11.89
N THR A 129 4.84 -4.57 12.85
CA THR A 129 5.69 -5.78 12.85
C THR A 129 4.92 -7.10 12.91
N THR A 130 3.69 -7.08 13.41
CA THR A 130 2.87 -8.27 13.69
C THR A 130 1.69 -8.41 12.74
N THR A 131 1.20 -7.30 12.20
CA THR A 131 0.02 -7.26 11.34
C THR A 131 0.43 -6.97 9.90
N VAL A 132 0.66 -8.06 9.17
CA VAL A 132 0.96 -8.05 7.73
C VAL A 132 0.01 -9.01 7.02
N TRP A 133 -0.65 -8.49 5.99
CA TRP A 133 -1.62 -9.23 5.20
C TRP A 133 -1.22 -9.23 3.73
N ILE A 134 -1.43 -10.36 3.05
CA ILE A 134 -1.19 -10.47 1.61
C ILE A 134 -2.40 -11.08 0.90
N ILE A 135 -2.47 -10.83 -0.40
CA ILE A 135 -3.20 -11.68 -1.33
C ILE A 135 -2.15 -12.51 -2.08
N GLY A 136 -2.28 -13.83 -2.02
CA GLY A 136 -1.42 -14.77 -2.71
C GLY A 136 -1.59 -14.74 -4.23
N THR A 137 -0.65 -15.36 -4.95
CA THR A 137 -0.79 -15.54 -6.42
C THR A 137 -1.94 -16.46 -6.82
N ASP A 138 -2.46 -17.22 -5.86
CA ASP A 138 -3.69 -18.02 -5.96
C ASP A 138 -4.95 -17.23 -5.59
N THR A 139 -4.83 -15.91 -5.43
CA THR A 139 -5.89 -14.96 -5.01
C THR A 139 -6.38 -15.11 -3.57
N ASN A 140 -5.88 -16.09 -2.82
CA ASN A 140 -6.28 -16.30 -1.43
C ASN A 140 -5.70 -15.22 -0.50
N THR A 141 -6.36 -14.94 0.62
CA THR A 141 -5.84 -14.01 1.64
C THR A 141 -5.02 -14.73 2.71
N TYR A 142 -3.91 -14.13 3.12
CA TYR A 142 -3.05 -14.67 4.18
C TYR A 142 -2.65 -13.60 5.18
N GLU A 143 -2.50 -14.03 6.43
CA GLU A 143 -2.02 -13.22 7.55
C GLU A 143 -0.65 -13.75 8.00
N LEU A 144 0.29 -12.86 8.30
CA LEU A 144 1.58 -13.24 8.85
C LEU A 144 1.41 -13.70 10.30
N LYS A 145 1.68 -14.98 10.57
CA LYS A 145 1.63 -15.59 11.90
C LYS A 145 2.90 -16.37 12.17
N ASN A 146 3.57 -16.08 13.27
CA ASN A 146 4.78 -16.80 13.72
C ASN A 146 5.83 -16.95 12.60
N GLY A 147 6.03 -15.90 11.78
CA GLY A 147 7.01 -15.90 10.70
C GLY A 147 6.59 -16.63 9.42
N SER A 148 5.31 -16.98 9.26
CA SER A 148 4.77 -17.60 8.04
C SER A 148 3.43 -17.01 7.65
N PHE A 149 3.14 -16.91 6.36
CA PHE A 149 1.82 -16.51 5.89
C PHE A 149 0.84 -17.68 6.00
N VAL A 150 -0.22 -17.50 6.78
CA VAL A 150 -1.27 -18.49 7.03
C VAL A 150 -2.56 -18.01 6.41
N GLN A 151 -3.18 -18.85 5.55
CA GLN A 151 -4.41 -18.50 4.87
C GLN A 151 -5.49 -18.16 5.89
N THR A 152 -6.01 -16.94 5.81
CA THR A 152 -6.97 -16.42 6.81
C THR A 152 -7.99 -15.52 6.10
N PRO A 153 -9.31 -15.79 6.22
CA PRO A 153 -9.89 -17.11 6.48
C PRO A 153 -9.55 -18.14 5.39
N SER A 154 -9.82 -19.42 5.64
CA SER A 154 -9.77 -20.41 4.56
C SER A 154 -10.86 -20.13 3.52
N GLY A 155 -10.50 -20.14 2.23
CA GLY A 155 -11.43 -19.94 1.12
C GLY A 155 -11.81 -18.49 0.83
N SER A 156 -11.18 -17.49 1.46
CA SER A 156 -11.30 -16.10 1.03
C SER A 156 -10.40 -15.80 -0.14
N GLU A 157 -10.93 -15.08 -1.10
CA GLU A 157 -10.26 -14.65 -2.32
C GLU A 157 -10.41 -13.13 -2.50
N GLY A 158 -9.39 -12.45 -3.03
CA GLY A 158 -9.47 -11.02 -3.28
C GLY A 158 -8.57 -10.49 -4.38
N LYS A 159 -8.82 -9.23 -4.73
CA LYS A 159 -8.03 -8.42 -5.66
C LYS A 159 -7.19 -7.38 -4.94
N GLN A 160 -7.68 -6.84 -3.83
CA GLN A 160 -6.99 -5.83 -3.04
C GLN A 160 -7.25 -6.02 -1.54
N ILE A 161 -6.21 -5.81 -0.73
CA ILE A 161 -6.28 -5.92 0.73
C ILE A 161 -5.64 -4.69 1.36
N SER A 162 -6.24 -4.21 2.46
CA SER A 162 -5.72 -3.08 3.23
C SER A 162 -5.98 -3.29 4.71
N VAL A 163 -5.08 -2.78 5.55
CA VAL A 163 -5.29 -2.62 6.99
C VAL A 163 -5.47 -1.14 7.27
N ASP A 164 -6.45 -0.75 8.08
CA ASP A 164 -6.69 0.65 8.47
C ASP A 164 -5.96 1.04 9.76
N ALA A 165 -6.05 2.32 10.12
CA ALA A 165 -5.42 2.88 11.32
C ALA A 165 -5.96 2.31 12.65
N SER A 166 -7.08 1.58 12.61
CA SER A 166 -7.70 0.90 13.73
C SER A 166 -7.54 -0.62 13.64
N GLU A 167 -6.56 -1.09 12.85
CA GLU A 167 -6.23 -2.50 12.64
C GLU A 167 -7.34 -3.33 11.97
N ASN A 168 -8.37 -2.69 11.41
CA ASN A 168 -9.35 -3.45 10.65
C ASN A 168 -8.79 -3.84 9.29
N VAL A 169 -9.05 -5.07 8.89
CA VAL A 169 -8.66 -5.61 7.58
C VAL A 169 -9.84 -5.51 6.62
N TRP A 170 -9.60 -4.87 5.49
CA TRP A 170 -10.56 -4.67 4.40
C TRP A 170 -10.09 -5.39 3.15
N LEU A 171 -11.04 -5.95 2.42
CA LEU A 171 -10.82 -6.73 1.21
C LEU A 171 -11.77 -6.26 0.10
N ILE A 172 -11.23 -6.10 -1.11
CA ILE A 172 -12.04 -6.16 -2.33
C ILE A 172 -11.96 -7.60 -2.83
N GLY A 173 -13.10 -8.27 -2.81
CA GLY A 173 -13.23 -9.64 -3.28
C GLY A 173 -13.00 -9.78 -4.79
N THR A 174 -12.83 -11.00 -5.26
CA THR A 174 -12.77 -11.29 -6.70
C THR A 174 -14.06 -10.91 -7.44
N ASP A 175 -15.15 -10.79 -6.71
CA ASP A 175 -16.49 -10.34 -7.12
C ASP A 175 -16.71 -8.81 -7.09
N ASP A 176 -15.65 -8.03 -6.87
CA ASP A 176 -15.68 -6.56 -6.76
C ASP A 176 -16.53 -6.01 -5.59
N ASN A 177 -16.91 -6.87 -4.64
CA ASN A 177 -17.56 -6.44 -3.40
C ASN A 177 -16.54 -6.11 -2.32
N TYR A 178 -16.97 -5.27 -1.37
CA TYR A 178 -16.19 -4.89 -0.20
C TYR A 178 -16.49 -5.82 0.97
N TYR A 179 -15.45 -6.20 1.69
CA TYR A 179 -15.56 -7.03 2.88
C TYR A 179 -14.70 -6.46 4.01
N LYS A 180 -15.19 -6.60 5.23
CA LYS A 180 -14.44 -6.34 6.46
C LYS A 180 -14.19 -7.66 7.17
N LEU A 181 -12.98 -7.89 7.66
CA LEU A 181 -12.68 -9.03 8.52
C LEU A 181 -13.35 -8.82 9.90
N VAL A 182 -14.26 -9.71 10.27
CA VAL A 182 -14.96 -9.70 11.55
C VAL A 182 -14.93 -11.10 12.12
N ASN A 183 -14.37 -11.27 13.32
CA ASN A 183 -14.28 -12.56 14.02
C ASN A 183 -13.71 -13.70 13.14
N GLY A 184 -12.68 -13.38 12.34
CA GLY A 184 -12.02 -14.35 11.47
C GLY A 184 -12.75 -14.67 10.17
N ALA A 185 -13.79 -13.93 9.79
CA ALA A 185 -14.48 -14.08 8.50
C ALA A 185 -14.61 -12.74 7.78
N PHE A 186 -14.47 -12.74 6.45
CA PHE A 186 -14.75 -11.56 5.64
C PHE A 186 -16.26 -11.42 5.45
N ILE A 187 -16.84 -10.40 6.09
CA ILE A 187 -18.27 -10.09 6.01
C ILE A 187 -18.47 -8.95 5.01
N ARG A 188 -19.41 -9.13 4.08
CA ARG A 188 -19.70 -8.12 3.06
C ARG A 188 -20.13 -6.81 3.73
N SER A 189 -19.51 -5.72 3.31
CA SER A 189 -19.84 -4.38 3.75
C SER A 189 -20.51 -3.60 2.62
N SER A 190 -21.48 -2.75 2.96
CA SER A 190 -22.14 -1.86 2.00
C SER A 190 -21.26 -0.68 1.57
N ILE A 191 -20.22 -0.37 2.36
CA ILE A 191 -19.21 0.65 2.06
C ILE A 191 -17.83 0.19 2.57
N PRO A 192 -16.72 0.58 1.93
CA PRO A 192 -15.38 0.12 2.30
C PRO A 192 -14.86 0.73 3.61
N TRP A 193 -15.65 1.57 4.28
CA TRP A 193 -15.27 2.26 5.50
C TRP A 193 -16.51 2.52 6.36
N GLU A 194 -16.55 2.00 7.58
CA GLU A 194 -17.53 2.45 8.57
C GLU A 194 -16.87 3.50 9.47
N GLY A 195 -17.23 4.77 9.27
CA GLY A 195 -16.76 5.87 10.12
C GLY A 195 -16.71 7.22 9.40
N SER A 196 -16.97 8.29 10.14
CA SER A 196 -16.73 9.68 9.73
C SER A 196 -15.41 10.17 10.32
N GLY A 197 -14.39 10.43 9.48
CA GLY A 197 -13.15 11.07 9.90
C GLY A 197 -11.93 10.68 9.06
N LEU A 198 -10.82 11.43 9.20
CA LEU A 198 -9.54 11.19 8.50
C LEU A 198 -9.01 9.74 8.67
N ASN A 199 -9.37 9.07 9.76
CA ASN A 199 -8.97 7.69 10.07
C ASN A 199 -9.59 6.64 9.12
N SER A 200 -10.72 6.96 8.47
CA SER A 200 -11.38 6.08 7.51
C SER A 200 -10.85 6.24 6.08
N LEU A 201 -10.05 7.28 5.82
CA LEU A 201 -9.35 7.49 4.54
C LEU A 201 -8.06 6.66 4.42
N LEU A 202 -7.49 6.19 5.53
CA LEU A 202 -6.22 5.46 5.53
C LEU A 202 -6.31 4.10 4.82
N ALA A 203 -7.44 3.40 4.91
CA ALA A 203 -7.71 2.17 4.15
C ALA A 203 -8.36 2.40 2.77
N ALA A 204 -9.02 3.53 2.56
CA ALA A 204 -9.68 3.83 1.28
C ALA A 204 -8.69 4.00 0.12
N ASN A 205 -7.48 4.45 0.43
CA ASN A 205 -6.51 4.90 -0.55
C ASN A 205 -5.88 3.77 -1.39
N ARG A 206 -5.64 2.59 -0.81
CA ARG A 206 -5.14 1.41 -1.55
C ARG A 206 -6.23 0.70 -2.37
N LEU A 207 -7.50 0.90 -2.02
CA LEU A 207 -8.69 0.22 -2.57
C LEU A 207 -9.38 0.99 -3.71
N LEU A 208 -8.92 2.21 -4.03
CA LEU A 208 -9.50 3.09 -5.07
C LEU A 208 -8.88 2.92 -6.46
N ARG A 209 -7.92 1.99 -6.65
CA ARG A 209 -7.12 1.82 -7.87
C ARG A 209 -7.91 1.58 -9.17
N ASN A 210 -9.24 1.40 -9.12
CA ASN A 210 -10.11 1.14 -10.28
C ASN A 210 -11.32 2.08 -10.41
N ARG A 211 -11.36 3.24 -9.74
CA ARG A 211 -12.54 4.13 -9.80
C ARG A 211 -12.34 5.52 -10.40
N VAL A 212 -11.29 5.72 -11.21
CA VAL A 212 -11.25 6.90 -12.08
C VAL A 212 -11.25 6.48 -13.55
N LYS A 213 -12.47 6.28 -14.05
CA LYS A 213 -12.83 6.38 -15.46
C LYS A 213 -13.91 7.45 -15.58
#